data_AF-A0A0N4VRJ8-F1
#
_entry.id   AF-A0A0N4VRJ8-F1
#
_cell.length_a   1.000
_cell.length_b   1.000
_cell.length_c   1.000
_cell.angle_alpha   90.00
_cell.angle_beta   90.00
_cell.angle_gamma   90.00
#
_symmetry.space_group_name_H-M   'P 1'
#
loop_
_entity.id
_entity.type
_entity.pdbx_description
1 polymer ?
#
loop_
_entity_poly.entity_id
_entity_poly.type
_entity_poly.pdbx_seq_one_letter_code
_entity_poly.pdbx_strand_id
1 'polypeptide(L)'
;MENVNFGNLKPSLITKADTADVLNFIFTDFIFNEPHVAAVKFEPKNAATIFKGDLKAAIKSKLSHVLRNQNMKIVALRLAYTLH
;
A
#
# COMPACT_ATOMS: atom_id res chain seq x y z
N MET A 1 0.40 9.77 20.27
CA MET A 1 -0.08 8.55 19.60
C MET A 1 -0.20 7.49 20.66
N GLU A 2 -1.38 6.89 20.83
CA GLU A 2 -1.51 5.71 21.70
C GLU A 2 -0.59 4.60 21.17
N ASN A 3 0.08 3.89 22.07
CA ASN A 3 0.87 2.70 21.73
C ASN A 3 -0.10 1.56 21.39
N VAL A 4 -0.62 1.56 20.17
CA VAL A 4 -1.43 0.46 19.64
C VAL A 4 -0.54 -0.77 19.50
N ASN A 5 -0.85 -1.82 20.26
CA ASN A 5 -0.16 -3.09 20.19
C ASN A 5 -0.66 -3.89 18.97
N PHE A 6 0.19 -4.07 17.97
CA PHE A 6 -0.10 -4.87 16.78
C PHE A 6 0.32 -6.35 16.93
N GLY A 7 0.63 -6.79 18.15
CA GLY A 7 1.09 -8.15 18.44
C GLY A 7 2.40 -8.46 17.71
N ASN A 8 2.39 -9.52 16.91
CA ASN A 8 3.54 -9.95 16.10
C ASN A 8 3.72 -9.14 14.81
N LEU A 9 2.86 -8.16 14.55
CA LEU A 9 2.91 -7.36 13.36
C LEU A 9 3.69 -6.06 13.62
N LYS A 10 4.55 -5.68 12.68
CA LYS A 10 5.39 -4.48 12.82
C LYS A 10 5.00 -3.43 11.79
N PRO A 11 4.47 -2.26 12.22
CA PRO A 11 4.28 -1.13 11.32
C PRO A 11 5.66 -0.56 10.96
N SER A 12 5.84 -0.26 9.67
CA SER A 12 7.06 0.39 9.17
C SER A 12 6.70 1.37 8.06
N LEU A 13 7.47 2.46 7.95
CA LEU A 13 7.30 3.42 6.87
C LEU A 13 7.57 2.73 5.52
N ILE A 14 6.80 3.11 4.52
CA ILE A 14 7.06 2.68 3.14
C ILE A 14 8.30 3.44 2.63
N THR A 15 9.21 2.67 2.07
CA THR A 15 10.44 3.13 1.43
C THR A 15 10.45 2.73 -0.04
N LYS A 16 11.48 3.20 -0.77
CA LYS A 16 11.68 2.81 -2.16
C LYS A 16 11.89 1.29 -2.33
N ALA A 17 12.46 0.61 -1.32
CA ALA A 17 12.66 -0.83 -1.37
C ALA A 17 11.34 -1.62 -1.40
N ASP A 18 10.26 -1.03 -0.87
CA ASP A 18 8.96 -1.70 -0.73
C ASP A 18 8.10 -1.59 -2.00
N THR A 19 8.60 -0.92 -3.05
CA THR A 19 7.79 -0.55 -4.22
C THR A 19 7.12 -1.76 -4.88
N ALA A 20 7.89 -2.83 -5.13
CA ALA A 20 7.38 -4.02 -5.79
C ALA A 20 6.35 -4.76 -4.93
N ASP A 21 6.63 -4.93 -3.65
CA ASP A 21 5.76 -5.64 -2.71
C ASP A 21 4.43 -4.90 -2.49
N VAL A 22 4.48 -3.58 -2.36
CA VAL A 22 3.27 -2.74 -2.20
C VAL A 22 2.41 -2.79 -3.45
N LEU A 23 3.00 -2.68 -4.64
CA LEU A 23 2.24 -2.80 -5.89
C LEU A 23 1.60 -4.19 -6.01
N ASN A 24 2.35 -5.25 -5.70
CA ASN A 24 1.81 -6.60 -5.71
C ASN A 24 0.65 -6.76 -4.72
N PHE A 25 0.77 -6.21 -3.51
CA PHE A 25 -0.31 -6.20 -2.51
C PHE A 25 -1.56 -5.49 -3.04
N ILE A 26 -1.41 -4.31 -3.66
CA ILE A 26 -2.53 -3.57 -4.24
C ILE A 26 -3.22 -4.38 -5.36
N PHE A 27 -2.44 -5.00 -6.26
CA PHE A 27 -3.00 -5.73 -7.41
C PHE A 27 -3.59 -7.09 -7.04
N THR A 28 -3.19 -7.70 -5.93
CA THR A 28 -3.66 -9.02 -5.52
C THR A 28 -4.74 -8.96 -4.45
N ASP A 29 -4.81 -7.88 -3.67
CA ASP A 29 -5.75 -7.75 -2.55
C ASP A 29 -6.70 -6.56 -2.72
N PHE A 30 -6.17 -5.34 -2.85
CA PHE A 30 -6.99 -4.13 -2.87
C PHE A 30 -7.92 -4.04 -4.07
N ILE A 31 -7.40 -4.22 -5.28
CA ILE A 31 -8.17 -4.06 -6.53
C ILE A 31 -9.37 -5.00 -6.61
N PHE A 32 -9.22 -6.23 -6.12
CA PHE A 32 -10.32 -7.20 -6.18
C PHE A 32 -11.44 -6.90 -5.18
N ASN A 33 -11.14 -6.15 -4.12
CA ASN A 33 -12.07 -5.88 -3.02
C ASN A 33 -12.59 -4.44 -2.98
N GLU A 34 -12.04 -3.52 -3.79
CA GLU A 34 -12.47 -2.12 -3.82
C GLU A 34 -13.76 -1.95 -4.66
N PRO A 35 -14.84 -1.38 -4.09
CA PRO A 35 -16.15 -1.32 -4.75
C PRO A 35 -16.19 -0.62 -6.11
N HIS A 36 -15.46 0.49 -6.27
CA HIS A 36 -15.43 1.24 -7.53
C HIS A 36 -14.64 0.50 -8.61
N VAL A 37 -13.53 -0.12 -8.23
CA VAL A 37 -12.69 -0.94 -9.11
C VAL A 37 -13.49 -2.11 -9.67
N ALA A 38 -14.31 -2.77 -8.83
CA ALA A 38 -15.24 -3.81 -9.27
C ALA A 38 -16.33 -3.27 -10.21
N ALA A 39 -16.88 -2.09 -9.91
CA ALA A 39 -17.96 -1.48 -10.70
C ALA A 39 -17.52 -1.11 -12.12
N VAL A 40 -16.26 -0.69 -12.32
CA VAL A 40 -15.76 -0.23 -13.62
C VAL A 40 -14.97 -1.29 -14.40
N LYS A 41 -14.95 -2.55 -13.92
CA LYS A 41 -14.15 -3.65 -14.51
C LYS A 41 -12.70 -3.22 -14.77
N PHE A 42 -12.10 -2.62 -13.76
CA PHE A 42 -10.78 -2.01 -13.89
C PHE A 42 -9.71 -3.07 -14.21
N GLU A 43 -9.00 -2.90 -15.32
CA GLU A 43 -7.94 -3.85 -15.69
C GLU A 43 -6.65 -3.60 -14.89
N PRO A 44 -5.97 -4.65 -14.39
CA PRO A 44 -4.73 -4.52 -13.63
C PRO A 44 -3.62 -3.72 -14.35
N LYS A 45 -3.58 -3.80 -15.69
CA LYS A 45 -2.59 -3.07 -16.50
C LYS A 45 -2.73 -1.55 -16.38
N ASN A 46 -3.96 -1.04 -16.22
CA ASN A 46 -4.24 0.39 -16.07
C ASN A 46 -3.92 0.86 -14.65
N ALA A 47 -4.08 -0.03 -13.68
CA ALA A 47 -3.76 0.21 -12.28
C ALA A 47 -2.27 0.46 -12.05
N ALA A 48 -1.41 -0.28 -12.75
CA ALA A 48 0.04 -0.18 -12.61
C ALA A 48 0.58 1.24 -12.73
N THR A 49 0.09 2.01 -13.71
CA THR A 49 0.56 3.37 -13.95
C THR A 49 0.10 4.34 -12.86
N ILE A 50 -1.17 4.25 -12.44
CA ILE A 50 -1.75 5.11 -11.41
C ILE A 50 -1.05 4.88 -10.07
N PHE A 51 -1.05 3.64 -9.59
CA PHE A 51 -0.52 3.32 -8.27
C PHE A 51 1.00 3.51 -8.18
N LYS A 52 1.75 3.43 -9.28
CA LYS A 52 3.17 3.84 -9.29
C LYS A 52 3.35 5.33 -8.99
N GLY A 53 2.48 6.18 -9.54
CA GLY A 53 2.47 7.62 -9.26
C GLY A 53 2.14 7.91 -7.80
N ASP A 54 1.04 7.33 -7.31
CA ASP A 54 0.60 7.47 -5.92
C ASP A 54 1.66 6.97 -4.94
N LEU A 55 2.29 5.83 -5.23
CA LEU A 55 3.32 5.25 -4.38
C LEU A 55 4.57 6.11 -4.33
N LYS A 56 4.95 6.74 -5.46
CA LYS A 56 6.05 7.70 -5.49
C LYS A 56 5.74 8.93 -4.61
N ALA A 57 4.51 9.45 -4.67
CA ALA A 57 4.08 10.55 -3.80
C ALA A 57 4.07 10.14 -2.33
N ALA A 58 3.52 8.97 -2.01
CA ALA A 58 3.49 8.35 -0.68
C ALA A 58 4.89 8.22 -0.06
N ILE A 59 5.86 7.69 -0.81
CA ILE A 59 7.24 7.57 -0.34
C ILE A 59 7.86 8.94 -0.09
N LYS A 60 7.62 9.93 -0.97
CA LYS A 60 8.14 11.29 -0.81
C LYS A 60 7.59 11.96 0.45
N SER A 61 6.29 11.80 0.74
CA SER A 61 5.64 12.41 1.91
C SER A 61 6.02 11.75 3.24
N LYS A 62 6.52 10.51 3.25
CA LYS A 62 6.87 9.75 4.47
C LYS A 62 5.71 9.59 5.48
N LEU A 63 4.48 9.53 4.96
CA LEU A 63 3.25 9.35 5.77
C LEU A 63 2.65 7.95 5.66
N SER A 64 3.09 7.19 4.66
CA SER A 64 2.56 5.86 4.36
C SER A 64 3.27 4.77 5.14
N HIS A 65 2.50 3.76 5.55
CA HIS A 65 2.97 2.66 6.39
C HIS A 65 2.51 1.32 5.83
N VAL A 66 3.33 0.29 6.04
CA VAL A 66 2.98 -1.11 5.83
C VAL A 66 3.07 -1.86 7.14
N LEU A 67 2.17 -2.80 7.32
CA LEU A 67 2.17 -3.75 8.42
C LEU A 67 2.67 -5.09 7.90
N ARG A 68 3.71 -5.65 8.53
CA ARG A 68 4.30 -6.92 8.14
C ARG A 68 4.15 -8.00 9.20
N ASN A 69 3.98 -9.24 8.75
CA ASN A 69 4.08 -10.40 9.61
C ASN A 69 5.55 -10.84 9.83
N GLN A 70 5.74 -11.92 10.60
CA GLN A 70 7.06 -12.47 10.93
C GLN A 70 7.86 -12.95 9.71
N ASN A 71 7.18 -13.24 8.59
CA ASN A 71 7.80 -13.64 7.33
C ASN A 71 8.06 -12.44 6.41
N MET A 72 8.01 -11.21 6.94
CA MET A 72 8.17 -9.96 6.20
C MET A 72 7.12 -9.70 5.11
N LYS A 73 6.05 -10.51 5.04
CA LYS A 73 4.94 -10.31 4.10
C LYS A 73 4.07 -9.15 4.56
N ILE A 74 3.69 -8.27 3.63
CA ILE A 74 2.71 -7.20 3.86
C ILE A 74 1.33 -7.83 4.11
N VAL A 75 0.70 -7.46 5.22
CA VAL A 75 -0.66 -7.88 5.59
C VAL A 75 -1.65 -6.72 5.64
N ALA A 76 -1.15 -5.49 5.74
CA ALA A 76 -1.96 -4.28 5.61
C ALA A 76 -1.11 -3.13 5.09
N LEU A 77 -1.77 -2.19 4.40
CA LEU A 77 -1.16 -1.03 3.76
C LEU A 77 -2.00 0.20 4.09
N ARG A 78 -1.33 1.28 4.52
CA ARG A 78 -1.89 2.61 4.58
C ARG A 78 -1.11 3.51 3.63
N LEU A 79 -1.72 3.87 2.51
CA LEU A 79 -1.21 4.92 1.63
C LEU A 79 -1.76 6.28 2.05
N ALA A 80 -0.86 7.23 2.21
CA ALA A 80 -1.15 8.62 2.53
C ALA A 80 -0.02 9.50 1.97
N TYR A 81 -0.40 10.60 1.34
CA TYR A 81 0.55 11.59 0.82
C TYR A 81 -0.05 12.99 0.89
N THR A 82 0.84 13.98 0.84
CA THR A 82 0.51 15.40 0.68
C THR A 82 0.88 15.83 -0.73
N LEU A 83 -0.04 16.53 -1.39
CA LEU A 83 0.24 17.20 -2.65
C LEU A 83 0.94 18.53 -2.34
N HIS A 84 2.04 18.81 -3.03
CA HIS A 84 2.81 20.06 -2.93
C HIS A 84 2.87 20.71 -4.30
#